data_AF-A0A561TIF4-F1
#
_entry.id   AF-A0A561TIF4-F1
#
_cell.length_a   1.000
_cell.length_b   1.000
_cell.length_c   1.000
_cell.angle_alpha   90.00
_cell.angle_beta   90.00
_cell.angle_gamma   90.00
#
_symmetry.space_group_name_H-M   'P 1'
#
loop_
_entity.id
_entity.type
_entity.pdbx_description
1 polymer ?
#
loop_
_entity_poly.entity_id
_entity_poly.type
_entity_poly.pdbx_seq_one_letter_code
_entity_poly.pdbx_strand_id
1 'polypeptide(L)'
;MWATTWMEEANEIVSPRIGLPRLPLVEWPATHADEGPRGLHWKTRHLVEWANGRSFIWVDDEIDAMDRLWVDASHSGPSLLHRVDPAKGLTDADFTALADWLRLVIPR
;
A
#
# COMPACT_ATOMS: atom_id res chain seq x y z
N MET A 1 2.14 -0.80 -8.61
CA MET A 1 2.79 -2.04 -8.13
C MET A 1 1.75 -2.85 -7.37
N TRP A 2 1.82 -4.17 -7.44
CA TRP A 2 0.97 -5.07 -6.67
C TRP A 2 1.66 -5.50 -5.38
N ALA A 3 1.03 -5.17 -4.24
CA ALA A 3 1.42 -5.61 -2.91
C ALA A 3 0.35 -6.57 -2.35
N THR A 4 0.14 -7.68 -3.05
CA THR A 4 -0.88 -8.69 -2.71
C THR A 4 -0.26 -10.08 -2.67
N THR A 5 -0.89 -10.99 -1.93
CA THR A 5 -0.55 -12.42 -1.92
C THR A 5 -0.91 -13.13 -3.23
N TRP A 6 -1.72 -12.49 -4.09
CA TRP A 6 -2.05 -12.99 -5.42
C TRP A 6 -0.84 -12.95 -6.37
N MET A 7 0.17 -12.13 -6.08
CA MET A 7 1.40 -12.02 -6.88
C MET A 7 1.09 -11.80 -8.37
N GLU A 8 1.61 -12.64 -9.27
CA GLU A 8 1.41 -12.51 -10.72
C GLU A 8 -0.07 -12.70 -11.13
N GLU A 9 -0.86 -13.45 -10.36
CA GLU A 9 -2.28 -13.64 -10.65
C GLU A 9 -3.06 -12.32 -10.63
N ALA A 10 -2.58 -11.30 -9.90
CA ALA A 10 -3.16 -9.96 -9.94
C ALA A 10 -3.00 -9.29 -11.32
N ASN A 11 -1.90 -9.56 -12.03
CA ASN A 11 -1.71 -9.09 -13.40
C ASN A 11 -2.58 -9.86 -14.40
N GLU A 12 -2.78 -11.16 -14.18
CA GLU A 12 -3.53 -12.02 -15.10
C GLU A 12 -5.05 -11.86 -14.93
N ILE A 13 -5.50 -11.67 -13.69
CA ILE A 13 -6.93 -11.66 -13.34
C ILE A 13 -7.41 -10.24 -13.09
N VAL A 14 -6.79 -9.50 -12.17
CA VAL A 14 -7.35 -8.21 -11.72
C VAL A 14 -7.11 -7.11 -12.75
N SER A 15 -5.86 -6.91 -13.15
CA SER A 15 -5.44 -5.79 -14.00
C SER A 15 -6.28 -5.57 -15.27
N PRO A 16 -6.56 -6.59 -16.12
CA PRO A 16 -7.36 -6.38 -17.33
C PRO A 16 -8.82 -6.00 -17.04
N ARG A 17 -9.37 -6.38 -15.89
CA ARG A 17 -10.78 -6.09 -15.53
C ARG A 17 -10.97 -4.64 -15.09
N ILE A 18 -9.92 -4.01 -14.58
CA ILE A 18 -9.94 -2.62 -14.10
C ILE A 18 -9.11 -1.68 -14.99
N GLY A 19 -8.70 -2.15 -16.19
CA GLY A 19 -7.99 -1.34 -17.17
C GLY A 19 -6.56 -0.95 -16.77
N LEU A 20 -5.96 -1.65 -15.81
CA LEU A 20 -4.56 -1.43 -15.42
C LEU A 20 -3.61 -2.20 -16.34
N PRO A 21 -2.43 -1.65 -16.66
CA PRO A 21 -1.37 -2.42 -17.29
C PRO A 21 -0.84 -3.49 -16.32
N ARG A 22 0.03 -4.39 -16.79
CA ARG A 22 0.81 -5.23 -15.87
C ARG A 22 1.66 -4.32 -14.97
N LEU A 23 1.61 -4.58 -13.67
CA LEU A 23 2.35 -3.82 -12.68
C LEU A 23 3.48 -4.67 -12.09
N PRO A 24 4.60 -4.04 -11.68
CA PRO A 24 5.62 -4.71 -10.87
C PRO A 24 5.02 -5.28 -9.58
N LEU A 25 5.61 -6.35 -9.06
CA LEU A 25 5.18 -7.03 -7.83
C LEU A 25 6.09 -6.65 -6.65
N VAL A 26 5.53 -6.58 -5.45
CA VAL A 26 6.31 -6.69 -4.21
C VAL A 26 6.58 -8.16 -3.96
N GLU A 27 7.85 -8.53 -3.81
CA GLU A 27 8.22 -9.86 -3.36
C GLU A 27 8.11 -9.95 -1.83
N TRP A 28 7.37 -10.94 -1.34
CA TRP A 28 7.21 -11.22 0.08
C TRP A 28 8.22 -12.28 0.53
N PRO A 29 8.76 -12.18 1.76
CA PRO A 29 9.59 -13.25 2.30
C PRO A 29 8.78 -14.53 2.48
N ALA A 30 9.48 -15.67 2.40
CA ALA A 30 8.88 -16.99 2.53
C ALA A 30 8.21 -17.26 3.88
N THR A 31 8.58 -16.49 4.91
CA THR A 31 7.98 -16.57 6.25
C THR A 31 7.49 -15.20 6.70
N HIS A 32 6.25 -15.14 7.19
CA HIS A 32 5.68 -13.95 7.84
C HIS A 32 6.10 -13.84 9.32
N ALA A 33 7.14 -14.56 9.73
CA ALA A 33 7.47 -14.83 11.13
C ALA A 33 8.07 -13.64 11.90
N ASP A 34 8.28 -12.51 11.23
CA ASP A 34 8.65 -11.27 11.90
C ASP A 34 7.38 -10.57 12.39
N GLU A 35 6.79 -11.14 13.45
CA GLU A 35 5.65 -10.56 14.14
C GLU A 35 6.13 -9.29 14.84
N GLY A 36 5.99 -8.15 14.17
CA GLY A 36 6.18 -6.84 14.78
C GLY A 36 5.24 -6.63 15.98
N PRO A 37 5.16 -5.39 16.50
CA PRO A 37 4.24 -5.09 17.60
C PRO A 37 2.82 -5.60 17.31
N ARG A 38 2.13 -6.05 18.35
CA ARG A 38 0.75 -6.55 18.23
C ARG A 38 -0.13 -5.54 17.48
N GLY A 39 -0.82 -6.03 16.46
CA GLY A 39 -1.71 -5.22 15.62
C GLY A 39 -1.02 -4.55 14.44
N LEU A 40 0.29 -4.71 14.27
CA LEU A 40 0.98 -4.31 13.05
C LEU A 40 0.64 -5.30 11.93
N HIS A 41 0.19 -4.80 10.80
CA HIS A 41 -0.05 -5.61 9.63
C HIS A 41 1.27 -6.15 9.06
N TRP A 42 1.28 -7.42 8.67
CA TRP A 42 2.50 -8.14 8.27
C TRP A 42 3.20 -7.54 7.03
N LYS A 43 2.45 -6.84 6.16
CA LYS A 43 3.01 -6.11 5.00
C LYS A 43 3.72 -4.83 5.41
N THR A 44 3.35 -4.20 6.52
CA THR A 44 3.71 -2.80 6.83
C THR A 44 5.22 -2.61 6.88
N ARG A 45 5.92 -3.47 7.63
CA ARG A 45 7.38 -3.39 7.73
C ARG A 45 8.06 -3.56 6.37
N HIS A 46 7.66 -4.59 5.63
CA HIS A 46 8.20 -4.89 4.30
C HIS A 46 7.97 -3.75 3.31
N LEU A 47 6.80 -3.11 3.33
CA LEU A 47 6.50 -1.97 2.46
C LEU A 47 7.35 -0.75 2.81
N VAL A 48 7.58 -0.47 4.10
CA VAL A 48 8.46 0.62 4.54
C VAL A 48 9.91 0.37 4.09
N GLU A 49 10.41 -0.85 4.30
CA GLU A 49 11.75 -1.26 3.89
C GLU A 49 11.90 -1.20 2.36
N TRP A 50 10.91 -1.69 1.62
CA TRP A 50 10.89 -1.65 0.15
C TRP A 50 10.83 -0.21 -0.39
N ALA A 51 10.05 0.66 0.25
CA ALA A 51 9.97 2.07 -0.11
C ALA A 51 11.34 2.76 0.05
N ASN A 52 12.12 2.37 1.06
CA ASN A 52 13.48 2.84 1.31
C ASN A 52 13.59 4.38 1.25
N GLY A 53 12.70 5.06 2.00
CA GLY A 53 12.61 6.52 2.04
C GLY A 53 11.96 7.19 0.83
N ARG A 54 11.62 6.45 -0.24
CA ARG A 54 10.85 7.00 -1.36
C ARG A 54 9.40 7.21 -0.95
N SER A 55 8.80 8.28 -1.44
CA SER A 55 7.39 8.57 -1.19
C SER A 55 6.49 7.47 -1.74
N PHE A 56 5.47 7.04 -0.97
CA PHE A 56 4.53 6.03 -1.42
C PHE A 56 3.10 6.25 -0.90
N ILE A 57 2.15 5.69 -1.63
CA ILE A 57 0.76 5.52 -1.18
C ILE A 57 0.53 4.02 -1.04
N TRP A 58 0.03 3.57 0.11
CA TRP A 58 -0.46 2.21 0.31
C TRP A 58 -1.99 2.24 0.42
N VAL A 59 -2.65 1.56 -0.53
CA VAL A 59 -4.11 1.44 -0.61
C VAL A 59 -4.49 0.00 -0.32
N ASP A 60 -5.21 -0.23 0.79
CA ASP A 60 -5.54 -1.58 1.28
C ASP A 60 -6.66 -1.48 2.34
N ASP A 61 -7.53 -2.47 2.45
CA ASP A 61 -8.66 -2.48 3.38
C ASP A 61 -8.28 -2.92 4.81
N GLU A 62 -7.14 -3.60 4.96
CA GLU A 62 -6.65 -4.16 6.23
C GLU A 62 -5.80 -3.17 7.04
N ILE A 63 -5.62 -1.93 6.56
CA ILE A 63 -4.84 -0.89 7.25
C ILE A 63 -5.51 -0.47 8.56
N ASP A 64 -4.75 -0.51 9.67
CA ASP A 64 -5.18 -0.06 10.99
C ASP A 64 -4.28 1.00 11.62
N ALA A 65 -4.63 1.44 12.84
CA ALA A 65 -3.94 2.53 13.54
C ALA A 65 -2.47 2.22 13.85
N MET A 66 -2.13 0.95 14.13
CA MET A 66 -0.75 0.55 14.40
C MET A 66 0.14 0.69 13.16
N ASP A 67 -0.40 0.43 11.97
CA ASP A 67 0.34 0.59 10.73
C ASP A 67 0.72 2.05 10.50
N ARG A 68 -0.22 2.96 10.73
CA ARG A 68 0.04 4.41 10.63
C ARG A 68 1.14 4.85 11.58
N LEU A 69 1.03 4.47 12.85
CA LEU A 69 2.04 4.78 13.87
C LEU A 69 3.42 4.23 13.49
N TRP A 70 3.47 3.00 12.97
CA TRP A 70 4.73 2.38 12.56
C TRP A 70 5.36 3.12 11.37
N VAL A 71 4.57 3.41 10.33
CA VAL A 71 5.07 4.11 9.13
C VAL A 71 5.54 5.52 9.50
N ASP A 72 4.77 6.27 10.29
CA ASP A 72 5.14 7.61 10.73
C ASP A 72 6.46 7.62 11.54
N ALA A 73 6.69 6.58 12.34
CA ALA A 73 7.91 6.46 13.14
C ALA A 73 9.12 5.94 12.36
N SER A 74 8.90 5.11 11.33
CA SER A 74 9.97 4.30 10.70
C SER A 74 10.30 4.73 9.28
N HIS A 75 9.44 5.49 8.61
CA HIS A 75 9.63 5.93 7.23
C HIS A 75 9.95 7.42 7.16
N SER A 76 11.13 7.77 6.63
CA SER A 76 11.59 9.16 6.53
C SER A 76 10.99 9.95 5.36
N GLY A 77 10.38 9.27 4.39
CA GLY A 77 9.76 9.88 3.22
C GLY A 77 8.29 10.24 3.46
N PRO A 78 7.69 11.05 2.57
CA PRO A 78 6.24 11.26 2.59
C PRO A 78 5.49 9.96 2.32
N SER A 79 4.54 9.60 3.18
CA SER A 79 3.70 8.43 2.95
C SER A 79 2.21 8.74 3.15
N LEU A 80 1.36 7.99 2.47
CA LEU A 80 -0.07 7.96 2.70
C LEU A 80 -0.55 6.53 2.82
N LEU A 81 -1.15 6.21 3.97
CA LEU A 81 -1.88 4.95 4.16
C LEU A 81 -3.36 5.25 3.94
N HIS A 82 -3.95 4.72 2.87
CA HIS A 82 -5.33 4.98 2.47
C HIS A 82 -6.17 3.71 2.64
N ARG A 83 -7.01 3.67 3.68
CA ARG A 83 -7.86 2.51 3.95
C ARG A 83 -9.12 2.56 3.08
N VAL A 84 -9.44 1.46 2.41
CA VAL A 84 -10.64 1.34 1.57
C VAL A 84 -11.67 0.41 2.22
N ASP A 85 -12.96 0.70 2.02
CA ASP A 85 -14.05 -0.20 2.40
C ASP A 85 -14.14 -1.37 1.39
N PRO A 86 -13.86 -2.63 1.79
CA PRO A 86 -13.78 -3.74 0.84
C PRO A 86 -15.13 -4.09 0.21
N ALA A 87 -16.25 -3.70 0.84
CA ALA A 87 -17.58 -3.92 0.28
C ALA A 87 -17.93 -2.93 -0.85
N LYS A 88 -17.21 -1.81 -0.93
CA LYS A 88 -17.45 -0.74 -1.91
C LYS A 88 -16.33 -0.64 -2.95
N GLY A 89 -15.12 -1.06 -2.58
CA GLY A 89 -13.92 -0.80 -3.37
C GLY A 89 -13.58 0.69 -3.42
N LEU A 90 -12.74 1.06 -4.38
CA LEU A 90 -12.32 2.44 -4.59
C LEU A 90 -13.45 3.29 -5.19
N THR A 91 -13.68 4.44 -4.58
CA THR A 91 -14.69 5.44 -4.98
C THR A 91 -14.02 6.72 -5.49
N ASP A 92 -14.82 7.62 -6.08
CA ASP A 92 -14.34 8.94 -6.51
C ASP A 92 -13.76 9.77 -5.35
N ALA A 93 -14.27 9.58 -4.13
CA ALA A 93 -13.75 10.24 -2.94
C ALA A 93 -12.34 9.74 -2.59
N ASP A 94 -12.10 8.43 -2.73
CA ASP A 94 -10.78 7.84 -2.54
C ASP A 94 -9.80 8.41 -3.57
N PHE A 95 -10.16 8.40 -4.85
CA PHE A 95 -9.33 8.98 -5.91
C PHE A 95 -9.03 10.47 -5.70
N THR A 96 -10.00 11.23 -5.19
CA THR A 96 -9.80 12.65 -4.85
C THR A 96 -8.75 12.79 -3.75
N ALA A 97 -8.85 12.01 -2.67
CA ALA A 97 -7.88 12.04 -1.59
C ALA A 97 -6.45 11.67 -2.06
N LEU A 98 -6.33 10.64 -2.90
CA LEU A 98 -5.04 10.25 -3.47
C LEU A 98 -4.45 11.36 -4.36
N ALA A 99 -5.27 11.98 -5.21
CA ALA A 99 -4.84 13.05 -6.10
C ALA A 99 -4.41 14.31 -5.33
N ASP A 100 -5.12 14.67 -4.27
CA ASP A 100 -4.78 15.82 -3.43
C ASP A 100 -3.45 15.60 -2.70
N TRP A 101 -3.21 14.40 -2.18
CA TRP A 101 -1.93 14.06 -1.58
C TRP A 101 -0.78 14.12 -2.59
N LEU A 102 -0.97 13.60 -3.81
CA LEU A 102 0.03 13.68 -4.88
C LEU A 102 0.40 15.12 -5.23
N ARG A 103 -0.58 16.04 -5.25
CA ARG A 103 -0.34 17.47 -5.50
C ARG A 103 0.43 18.15 -4.35
N LEU A 104 0.25 17.68 -3.12
CA LEU A 104 0.94 18.22 -1.95
C LEU A 104 2.41 17.78 -1.90
N VAL A 105 2.67 16.52 -2.25
CA VAL A 105 3.97 15.86 -2.01
C VAL A 105 4.92 15.93 -3.20
N ILE A 106 4.41 16.08 -4.42
CA ILE A 106 5.24 16.17 -5.63
C ILE A 106 5.23 17.63 -6.11
N PRO A 107 6.29 18.43 -5.85
CA PRO A 107 6.42 19.75 -6.45
C PRO A 107 6.44 19.61 -7.97
N ARG A 108 5.68 20.47 -8.67
CA ARG A 108 5.67 20.54 -10.13
C ARG A 108 7.01 20.89 -10.73
#